data_AF-A0A9W9WRY5-F1
#
_entry.id   AF-A0A9W9WRY5-F1
#
_cell.length_a   1.000
_cell.length_b   1.000
_cell.length_c   1.000
_cell.angle_alpha   90.00
_cell.angle_beta   90.00
_cell.angle_gamma   90.00
#
_symmetry.space_group_name_H-M   'P 1'
#
loop_
_entity.id
_entity.type
_entity.pdbx_description
1 polymer ?
#
loop_
_entity_poly.entity_id
_entity_poly.type
_entity_poly.pdbx_seq_one_letter_code
_entity_poly.pdbx_strand_id
1 'polypeptide(L)'
;MQRSHQSSDESGTPSSAISSTLRKDIDLTNRLSTLLDAARNEELTSDLQILPSAEPHEVLSRVLSLSSLVSTASSFAFFNNAHQASSVGFRSVGFGQCGIVFERPGRAYVIKIARPSFEDGLWADLQAHLAVYHAFTNHESVEVRTPKVFSYVSKTNSEWWNAHLELFHGPHLSFPLPAMALITERILPLPKLARQALIDAYCPAPSQLAVKAHDTNRDCLARIYLGRRRGVNDPPPANFTLRNFNLCLDQMIELSLPIQHYAKAIGQAMAIMHWSANVDCYDVEFVLGSEGETTYTQEICRSSGLSVEQLASMPPHTDLDKRMRTNFRRRTTRVWVLDFNLCSKWEERMGLERPDDLIAHLVAAFFENDPYYPRPSQDLEPDKSLWFTFSSSYSDAAASVLAVPGKDPRLALLPQKFLDVCVLRQSEHSA
;
A
#
# COMPACT_ATOMS: atom_id res chain seq x y z
N MET A 1 -13.47 15.50 -16.99
CA MET A 1 -14.63 15.39 -16.07
C MET A 1 -14.15 15.79 -14.68
N GLN A 2 -14.57 16.94 -14.15
CA GLN A 2 -14.17 17.42 -12.83
C GLN A 2 -14.63 16.42 -11.76
N ARG A 3 -13.69 15.88 -10.97
CA ARG A 3 -13.97 15.08 -9.76
C ARG A 3 -14.65 16.00 -8.75
N SER A 4 -15.97 15.93 -8.61
CA SER A 4 -16.66 16.52 -7.47
C SER A 4 -16.40 15.63 -6.25
N HIS A 5 -15.56 16.11 -5.32
CA HIS A 5 -15.46 15.54 -3.99
C HIS A 5 -16.81 15.73 -3.27
N GLN A 6 -17.67 14.71 -3.33
CA GLN A 6 -18.81 14.61 -2.42
C GLN A 6 -18.28 14.17 -1.05
N SER A 7 -18.02 15.17 -0.21
CA SER A 7 -18.09 15.04 1.25
C SER A 7 -19.52 14.60 1.59
N SER A 8 -19.68 13.40 2.15
CA SER A 8 -20.94 13.01 2.77
C SER A 8 -20.78 13.11 4.28
N ASP A 9 -21.56 14.04 4.84
CA ASP A 9 -21.73 14.25 6.27
C ASP A 9 -22.19 12.96 6.95
N GLU A 10 -21.45 12.54 7.98
CA GLU A 10 -21.95 11.63 9.01
C GLU A 10 -23.02 12.36 9.83
N SER A 11 -24.27 12.32 9.40
CA SER A 11 -25.39 12.63 10.29
C SER A 11 -26.57 11.67 10.08
N GLY A 12 -26.75 10.79 11.06
CA GLY A 12 -28.04 10.22 11.45
C GLY A 12 -28.68 9.18 10.54
N THR A 13 -28.31 7.91 10.69
CA THR A 13 -29.22 6.78 10.46
C THR A 13 -29.26 5.87 11.70
N PRO A 14 -30.42 5.26 12.01
CA PRO A 14 -30.70 4.74 13.34
C PRO A 14 -29.86 3.50 13.63
N SER A 15 -29.14 3.53 14.76
CA SER A 15 -28.40 2.40 15.30
C SER A 15 -29.31 1.17 15.39
N SER A 16 -29.10 0.20 14.50
CA SER A 16 -29.54 -1.16 14.78
C SER A 16 -28.78 -1.63 16.03
N ALA A 17 -29.50 -2.17 17.00
CA ALA A 17 -28.93 -2.58 18.27
C ALA A 17 -27.95 -3.76 18.04
N ILE A 18 -26.66 -3.45 17.93
CA ILE A 18 -25.57 -4.43 17.86
C ILE A 18 -25.65 -5.33 19.11
N SER A 19 -25.75 -6.65 18.92
CA SER A 19 -25.77 -7.65 20.01
C SER A 19 -24.56 -7.49 20.95
N SER A 20 -24.75 -7.76 22.24
CA SER A 20 -23.70 -7.63 23.26
C SER A 20 -22.47 -8.50 22.97
N THR A 21 -22.64 -9.66 22.33
CA THR A 21 -21.54 -10.56 21.94
C THR A 21 -20.75 -9.96 20.79
N LEU A 22 -21.44 -9.51 19.74
CA LEU A 22 -20.84 -8.85 18.58
C LEU A 22 -20.03 -7.59 18.98
N ARG A 23 -20.55 -6.82 19.95
CA ARG A 23 -19.83 -5.67 20.51
C ARG A 23 -18.53 -6.07 21.22
N LYS A 24 -18.52 -7.20 21.94
CA LYS A 24 -17.32 -7.73 22.61
C LYS A 24 -16.26 -8.20 21.61
N ASP A 25 -16.67 -8.83 20.51
CA ASP A 25 -15.73 -9.33 19.49
C ASP A 25 -15.08 -8.18 18.70
N ILE A 26 -15.84 -7.13 18.38
CA ILE A 26 -15.31 -5.89 17.78
C ILE A 26 -14.32 -5.22 18.74
N ASP A 27 -14.67 -5.10 20.02
CA ASP A 27 -13.80 -4.52 21.05
C ASP A 27 -12.49 -5.31 21.20
N LEU A 28 -12.57 -6.64 21.28
CA LEU A 28 -11.40 -7.51 21.34
C LEU A 28 -10.48 -7.33 20.11
N THR A 29 -11.07 -7.30 18.92
CA THR A 29 -10.35 -7.15 17.65
C THR A 29 -9.60 -5.81 17.62
N ASN A 30 -10.28 -4.71 17.96
CA ASN A 30 -9.65 -3.39 18.00
C ASN A 30 -8.59 -3.29 19.09
N ARG A 31 -8.84 -3.84 20.29
CA ARG A 31 -7.89 -3.86 21.40
C ARG A 31 -6.62 -4.63 21.05
N LEU A 32 -6.74 -5.79 20.42
CA LEU A 32 -5.57 -6.54 19.95
C LEU A 32 -4.79 -5.74 18.91
N SER A 33 -5.48 -5.09 17.96
CA SER A 33 -4.80 -4.19 17.01
C SER A 33 -4.06 -3.05 17.73
N THR A 34 -4.64 -2.46 18.78
CA THR A 34 -4.00 -1.43 19.62
C THR A 34 -2.73 -1.95 20.29
N LEU A 35 -2.80 -3.14 20.89
CA LEU A 35 -1.67 -3.73 21.60
C LEU A 35 -0.53 -4.09 20.65
N LEU A 36 -0.86 -4.70 19.51
CA LEU A 36 0.12 -4.97 18.47
C LEU A 36 0.69 -3.68 17.89
N ASP A 37 -0.10 -2.60 17.77
CA ASP A 37 0.44 -1.29 17.43
C ASP A 37 1.40 -0.75 18.49
N ALA A 38 1.02 -0.74 19.77
CA ALA A 38 1.84 -0.24 20.87
C ALA A 38 3.20 -0.97 20.96
N ALA A 39 3.18 -2.30 20.96
CA ALA A 39 4.39 -3.12 21.06
C ALA A 39 5.39 -2.82 19.92
N ARG A 40 4.90 -2.53 18.71
CA ARG A 40 5.75 -2.17 17.55
C ARG A 40 6.55 -0.88 17.76
N ASN A 41 6.06 0.03 18.60
CA ASN A 41 6.68 1.35 18.74
C ASN A 41 7.71 1.41 19.85
N GLU A 42 7.49 0.69 20.95
CA GLU A 42 8.44 0.64 22.07
C GLU A 42 9.80 0.14 21.59
N GLU A 43 9.79 -0.89 20.73
CA GLU A 43 11.00 -1.47 20.13
C GLU A 43 11.68 -0.48 19.15
N LEU A 44 10.89 0.22 18.33
CA LEU A 44 11.39 1.21 17.39
C LEU A 44 12.07 2.41 18.08
N THR A 45 11.46 2.93 19.15
CA THR A 45 12.03 4.05 19.93
C THR A 45 13.40 3.67 20.50
N SER A 46 13.52 2.43 21.00
CA SER A 46 14.78 1.89 21.53
C SER A 46 15.84 1.77 20.43
N ASP A 47 15.51 1.16 19.30
CA ASP A 47 16.46 0.89 18.21
C ASP A 47 16.99 2.18 17.55
N LEU A 48 16.13 3.17 17.34
CA LEU A 48 16.49 4.43 16.69
C LEU A 48 17.09 5.49 17.64
N GLN A 49 17.18 5.18 18.94
CA GLN A 49 17.68 6.09 19.99
C GLN A 49 17.05 7.49 19.90
N ILE A 50 15.75 7.54 19.60
CA ILE A 50 15.02 8.81 19.46
C ILE A 50 14.79 9.35 20.87
N LEU A 51 15.30 10.55 21.13
CA LEU A 51 15.09 11.24 22.40
C LEU A 51 13.62 11.63 22.55
N PRO A 52 13.04 11.58 23.76
CA PRO A 52 11.67 12.03 24.00
C PRO A 52 11.41 13.50 23.62
N SER A 53 12.46 14.31 23.56
CA SER A 53 12.42 15.73 23.19
C SER A 53 12.76 16.00 21.72
N ALA A 54 12.88 14.97 20.88
CA ALA A 54 13.20 15.14 19.47
C ALA A 54 12.05 15.88 18.75
N GLU A 55 12.40 16.85 17.91
CA GLU A 55 11.42 17.59 17.13
C GLU A 55 10.76 16.67 16.08
N PRO A 56 9.48 16.90 15.71
CA PRO A 56 8.77 16.05 14.76
C PRO A 56 9.53 15.81 13.44
N HIS A 57 10.21 16.84 12.92
CA HIS A 57 11.02 16.77 11.70
C HIS A 57 12.22 15.81 11.85
N GLU A 58 12.87 15.77 13.02
CA GLU A 58 13.98 14.87 13.31
C GLU A 58 13.50 13.42 13.40
N VAL A 59 12.35 13.19 14.04
CA VAL A 59 11.72 11.86 14.11
C VAL A 59 11.39 11.36 12.71
N LEU A 60 10.74 12.20 11.90
CA LEU A 60 10.29 11.82 10.56
C LEU A 60 11.44 11.56 9.60
N SER A 61 12.46 12.42 9.58
CA SER A 61 13.64 12.23 8.74
C SER A 61 14.34 10.90 9.03
N ARG A 62 14.44 10.50 10.31
CA ARG A 62 15.02 9.20 10.71
C ARG A 62 14.11 8.03 10.34
N VAL A 63 12.85 8.04 10.78
CA VAL A 63 11.93 6.90 10.66
C VAL A 63 11.53 6.62 9.21
N LEU A 64 11.38 7.67 8.40
CA LEU A 64 10.99 7.56 6.99
C LEU A 64 12.19 7.43 6.05
N SER A 65 13.43 7.53 6.54
CA SER A 65 14.60 7.14 5.75
C SER A 65 14.62 5.63 5.50
N LEU A 66 14.98 5.24 4.28
CA LEU A 66 14.90 3.84 3.82
C LEU A 66 15.95 2.91 4.44
N SER A 67 16.87 3.47 5.23
CA SER A 67 17.99 2.78 5.88
C SER A 67 17.70 2.34 7.31
N SER A 68 16.56 2.73 7.89
CA SER A 68 16.20 2.43 9.28
C SER A 68 15.76 0.97 9.43
N LEU A 69 16.74 0.08 9.63
CA LEU A 69 16.55 -1.34 9.96
C LEU A 69 16.21 -1.50 11.44
N VAL A 70 15.05 -2.11 11.73
CA VAL A 70 14.58 -2.32 13.10
C VAL A 70 14.23 -3.79 13.24
N SER A 71 14.75 -4.44 14.29
CA SER A 71 14.61 -5.88 14.49
C SER A 71 13.60 -6.16 15.59
N THR A 72 12.37 -6.54 15.22
CA THR A 72 11.29 -6.71 16.20
C THR A 72 10.93 -8.16 16.49
N ALA A 73 10.87 -8.56 17.76
CA ALA A 73 10.26 -9.81 18.17
C ALA A 73 8.76 -9.59 18.44
N SER A 74 7.86 -10.29 17.72
CA SER A 74 6.43 -10.08 17.94
C SER A 74 6.00 -10.60 19.32
N SER A 75 5.39 -9.74 20.14
CA SER A 75 4.87 -10.05 21.48
C SER A 75 3.59 -10.91 21.47
N PHE A 76 3.33 -11.62 20.38
CA PHE A 76 2.15 -12.49 20.20
C PHE A 76 2.03 -13.58 21.26
N ALA A 77 3.15 -13.95 21.91
CA ALA A 77 3.16 -14.93 22.99
C ALA A 77 2.29 -14.54 24.21
N PHE A 78 1.99 -13.26 24.43
CA PHE A 78 1.25 -12.81 25.61
C PHE A 78 -0.29 -12.82 25.47
N PHE A 79 -0.85 -12.71 24.26
CA PHE A 79 -2.30 -12.52 24.11
C PHE A 79 -3.11 -13.83 24.16
N ASN A 80 -2.49 -14.97 23.85
CA ASN A 80 -3.18 -16.26 23.74
C ASN A 80 -3.58 -16.92 25.07
N ASN A 81 -3.13 -16.41 26.23
CA ASN A 81 -3.38 -17.07 27.51
C ASN A 81 -4.67 -16.60 28.24
N ALA A 82 -5.36 -15.55 27.78
CA ALA A 82 -6.43 -14.91 28.57
C ALA A 82 -7.87 -15.02 28.02
N HIS A 83 -8.07 -15.32 26.72
CA HIS A 83 -9.40 -15.20 26.09
C HIS A 83 -9.74 -16.42 25.21
N GLN A 84 -10.18 -17.52 25.83
CA GLN A 84 -10.51 -18.79 25.15
C GLN A 84 -11.93 -18.87 24.53
N ALA A 85 -12.73 -17.79 24.54
CA ALA A 85 -14.14 -17.86 24.10
C ALA A 85 -14.56 -16.83 23.02
N SER A 86 -13.69 -15.89 22.63
CA SER A 86 -14.00 -14.87 21.62
C SER A 86 -12.97 -14.90 20.48
N SER A 87 -13.45 -14.99 19.23
CA SER A 87 -12.58 -15.03 18.06
C SER A 87 -12.21 -13.62 17.63
N VAL A 88 -10.91 -13.34 17.51
CA VAL A 88 -10.42 -12.13 16.83
C VAL A 88 -10.89 -12.14 15.38
N GLY A 89 -11.69 -11.14 15.02
CA GLY A 89 -12.28 -10.97 13.70
C GLY A 89 -11.51 -10.03 12.79
N PHE A 90 -12.17 -9.58 11.73
CA PHE A 90 -11.66 -8.63 10.75
C PHE A 90 -12.05 -7.19 11.11
N ARG A 91 -11.16 -6.24 10.86
CA ARG A 91 -11.47 -4.80 10.91
C ARG A 91 -11.12 -4.11 9.59
N SER A 92 -11.92 -3.11 9.21
CA SER A 92 -11.63 -2.31 8.01
C SER A 92 -10.41 -1.42 8.23
N VAL A 93 -9.50 -1.42 7.26
CA VAL A 93 -8.29 -0.58 7.20
C VAL A 93 -8.21 0.27 5.94
N GLY A 94 -8.92 -0.11 4.88
CA GLY A 94 -9.02 0.65 3.62
C GLY A 94 -10.45 0.57 3.08
N PHE A 95 -10.88 1.60 2.36
CA PHE A 95 -12.08 1.53 1.52
C PHE A 95 -11.87 2.41 0.30
N GLY A 96 -12.45 2.00 -0.82
CA GLY A 96 -12.43 2.74 -2.06
C GLY A 96 -13.61 2.36 -2.94
N GLN A 97 -13.52 2.75 -4.21
CA GLN A 97 -14.55 2.47 -5.19
C GLN A 97 -14.68 0.96 -5.48
N CYS A 98 -13.55 0.23 -5.58
CA CYS A 98 -13.56 -1.20 -5.87
C CYS A 98 -14.03 -2.05 -4.68
N GLY A 99 -13.72 -1.65 -3.43
CA GLY A 99 -13.95 -2.53 -2.30
C GLY A 99 -13.59 -1.96 -0.93
N ILE A 100 -13.68 -2.83 0.08
CA ILE A 100 -13.24 -2.58 1.44
C ILE A 100 -12.08 -3.54 1.76
N VAL A 101 -11.01 -3.00 2.32
CA VAL A 101 -9.83 -3.76 2.74
C VAL A 101 -9.92 -4.04 4.23
N PHE A 102 -9.81 -5.31 4.60
CA PHE A 102 -9.87 -5.79 5.96
C PHE A 102 -8.51 -6.34 6.41
N GLU A 103 -8.12 -6.00 7.63
CA GLU A 103 -7.04 -6.70 8.34
C GLU A 103 -7.61 -7.68 9.36
N ARG A 104 -6.82 -8.68 9.73
CA ARG A 104 -7.02 -9.44 10.95
C ARG A 104 -5.81 -9.26 11.85
N PRO A 105 -5.96 -8.66 13.05
CA PRO A 105 -4.82 -8.40 13.93
C PRO A 105 -3.95 -9.64 14.17
N GLY A 106 -2.64 -9.49 14.03
CA GLY A 106 -1.65 -10.57 14.15
C GLY A 106 -1.39 -11.34 12.85
N ARG A 107 -2.18 -11.10 11.81
CA ARG A 107 -1.95 -11.66 10.46
C ARG A 107 -1.17 -10.69 9.59
N ALA A 108 -0.43 -11.25 8.65
CA ALA A 108 0.40 -10.51 7.69
C ALA A 108 -0.26 -10.35 6.31
N TYR A 109 -1.57 -10.54 6.23
CA TYR A 109 -2.36 -10.40 5.01
C TYR A 109 -3.54 -9.45 5.23
N VAL A 110 -4.07 -8.94 4.13
CA VAL A 110 -5.35 -8.24 4.07
C VAL A 110 -6.31 -8.96 3.13
N ILE A 111 -7.60 -8.67 3.28
CA ILE A 111 -8.64 -9.15 2.38
C ILE A 111 -9.34 -7.93 1.78
N LYS A 112 -9.19 -7.71 0.47
CA LYS A 112 -9.95 -6.71 -0.30
C LYS A 112 -11.23 -7.38 -0.79
N ILE A 113 -12.37 -6.99 -0.24
CA ILE A 113 -13.69 -7.49 -0.64
C ILE A 113 -14.32 -6.51 -1.61
N ALA A 114 -14.71 -7.00 -2.79
CA ALA A 114 -15.34 -6.19 -3.84
C ALA A 114 -16.71 -5.68 -3.41
N ARG A 115 -17.00 -4.43 -3.73
CA ARG A 115 -18.37 -3.90 -3.72
C ARG A 115 -19.19 -4.57 -4.84
N PRO A 116 -20.53 -4.64 -4.71
CA PRO A 116 -21.40 -5.04 -5.81
C PRO A 116 -21.09 -4.24 -7.07
N SER A 117 -21.07 -4.91 -8.22
CA SER A 117 -20.70 -4.35 -9.54
C SER A 117 -19.22 -3.99 -9.74
N PHE A 118 -18.34 -4.25 -8.76
CA PHE A 118 -16.89 -4.05 -8.89
C PHE A 118 -16.10 -5.37 -8.90
N GLU A 119 -16.78 -6.49 -9.13
CA GLU A 119 -16.18 -7.84 -9.18
C GLU A 119 -15.14 -7.95 -10.31
N ASP A 120 -15.46 -7.43 -11.50
CA ASP A 120 -14.56 -7.39 -12.65
C ASP A 120 -13.35 -6.48 -12.39
N GLY A 121 -13.54 -5.37 -11.68
CA GLY A 121 -12.45 -4.49 -11.25
C GLY A 121 -11.50 -5.19 -10.28
N LEU A 122 -12.02 -6.01 -9.35
CA LEU A 122 -11.17 -6.82 -8.46
C LEU A 122 -10.44 -7.95 -9.21
N TRP A 123 -11.03 -8.48 -10.28
CA TRP A 123 -10.36 -9.43 -11.16
C TRP A 123 -9.24 -8.77 -11.98
N ALA A 124 -9.49 -7.58 -12.53
CA ALA A 124 -8.47 -6.78 -13.21
C ALA A 124 -7.30 -6.45 -12.26
N ASP A 125 -7.59 -6.12 -11.00
CA ASP A 125 -6.60 -5.94 -9.93
C ASP A 125 -5.70 -7.17 -9.82
N LEU A 126 -6.28 -8.37 -9.62
CA LEU A 126 -5.51 -9.62 -9.54
C LEU A 126 -4.61 -9.84 -10.78
N GLN A 127 -5.14 -9.62 -11.99
CA GLN A 127 -4.41 -9.87 -13.23
C GLN A 127 -3.21 -8.93 -13.40
N ALA A 128 -3.42 -7.63 -13.19
CA ALA A 128 -2.36 -6.63 -13.27
C ALA A 128 -1.37 -6.80 -12.10
N HIS A 129 -1.85 -7.04 -10.89
CA HIS A 129 -1.03 -7.25 -9.70
C HIS A 129 -0.10 -8.45 -9.88
N LEU A 130 -0.59 -9.61 -10.35
CA LEU A 130 0.25 -10.77 -10.63
C LEU A 130 1.31 -10.47 -11.71
N ALA A 131 0.93 -9.78 -12.79
CA ALA A 131 1.88 -9.40 -13.84
C ALA A 131 3.00 -8.50 -13.31
N VAL A 132 2.65 -7.49 -12.51
CA VAL A 132 3.61 -6.58 -11.85
C VAL A 132 4.47 -7.32 -10.84
N TYR A 133 3.87 -8.18 -10.01
CA TYR A 133 4.59 -9.00 -9.04
C TYR A 133 5.65 -9.88 -9.72
N HIS A 134 5.27 -10.62 -10.77
CA HIS A 134 6.21 -11.45 -11.53
C HIS A 134 7.32 -10.63 -12.17
N ALA A 135 6.98 -9.49 -12.78
CA ALA A 135 7.98 -8.59 -13.36
C ALA A 135 8.97 -8.12 -12.28
N PHE A 136 8.50 -7.66 -11.13
CA PHE A 136 9.37 -7.18 -10.05
C PHE A 136 10.27 -8.29 -9.50
N THR A 137 9.76 -9.52 -9.35
CA THR A 137 10.58 -10.65 -8.88
C THR A 137 11.68 -11.08 -9.86
N ASN A 138 11.52 -10.76 -11.14
CA ASN A 138 12.52 -11.08 -12.17
C ASN A 138 13.62 -10.01 -12.29
N HIS A 139 13.52 -8.90 -11.55
CA HIS A 139 14.46 -7.80 -11.59
C HIS A 139 15.07 -7.57 -10.19
N GLU A 140 16.37 -7.83 -10.03
CA GLU A 140 17.06 -7.72 -8.74
C GLU A 140 17.15 -6.27 -8.20
N SER A 141 17.00 -5.28 -9.07
CA SER A 141 17.26 -3.86 -8.78
C SER A 141 16.02 -3.04 -8.43
N VAL A 142 14.83 -3.65 -8.31
CA VAL A 142 13.60 -2.91 -8.00
C VAL A 142 13.52 -2.58 -6.51
N GLU A 143 13.58 -1.28 -6.20
CA GLU A 143 13.47 -0.78 -4.83
C GLU A 143 12.01 -0.72 -4.35
N VAL A 144 11.07 -0.39 -5.24
CA VAL A 144 9.63 -0.39 -4.95
C VAL A 144 9.15 -1.82 -4.72
N ARG A 145 8.31 -2.01 -3.70
CA ARG A 145 7.68 -3.29 -3.38
C ARG A 145 6.26 -3.35 -3.92
N THR A 146 5.81 -4.55 -4.26
CA THR A 146 4.40 -4.84 -4.52
C THR A 146 3.97 -5.96 -3.58
N PRO A 147 2.78 -5.90 -2.96
CA PRO A 147 2.34 -6.94 -2.04
C PRO A 147 2.35 -8.32 -2.70
N LYS A 148 2.72 -9.38 -1.96
CA LYS A 148 2.51 -10.75 -2.45
C LYS A 148 1.02 -11.02 -2.66
N VAL A 149 0.68 -11.75 -3.71
CA VAL A 149 -0.69 -12.27 -3.94
C VAL A 149 -0.79 -13.65 -3.31
N PHE A 150 -1.81 -13.88 -2.47
CA PHE A 150 -2.01 -15.16 -1.79
C PHE A 150 -3.18 -15.96 -2.34
N SER A 151 -4.32 -15.32 -2.59
CA SER A 151 -5.51 -16.02 -3.06
C SER A 151 -6.57 -15.09 -3.65
N TYR A 152 -7.47 -15.65 -4.46
CA TYR A 152 -8.69 -15.01 -4.92
C TYR A 152 -9.87 -15.93 -4.61
N VAL A 153 -10.82 -15.44 -3.82
CA VAL A 153 -11.96 -16.21 -3.30
C VAL A 153 -13.23 -15.76 -4.01
N SER A 154 -13.89 -16.71 -4.68
CA SER A 154 -15.20 -16.49 -5.29
C SER A 154 -16.29 -16.30 -4.24
N LYS A 155 -17.30 -15.47 -4.56
CA LYS A 155 -18.54 -15.38 -3.77
C LYS A 155 -19.30 -16.71 -3.67
N THR A 156 -19.06 -17.64 -4.59
CA THR A 156 -19.66 -18.98 -4.59
C THR A 156 -18.87 -20.03 -3.79
N ASN A 157 -17.73 -19.67 -3.21
CA ASN A 157 -16.95 -20.57 -2.36
C ASN A 157 -17.59 -20.69 -0.97
N SER A 158 -18.63 -21.51 -0.84
CA SER A 158 -19.38 -21.67 0.42
C SER A 158 -18.53 -22.18 1.58
N GLU A 159 -17.53 -23.03 1.32
CA GLU A 159 -16.62 -23.53 2.37
C GLU A 159 -15.86 -22.39 3.03
N TRP A 160 -15.20 -21.54 2.22
CA TRP A 160 -14.44 -20.41 2.73
C TRP A 160 -15.36 -19.38 3.40
N TRP A 161 -16.48 -19.03 2.77
CA TRP A 161 -17.40 -18.04 3.34
C TRP A 161 -18.03 -18.52 4.64
N ASN A 162 -18.49 -19.77 4.74
CA ASN A 162 -19.04 -20.30 5.99
C ASN A 162 -18.02 -20.26 7.13
N ALA A 163 -16.73 -20.47 6.84
CA ALA A 163 -15.66 -20.39 7.84
C ALA A 163 -15.29 -18.95 8.28
N HIS A 164 -15.62 -17.93 7.48
CA HIS A 164 -15.14 -16.56 7.70
C HIS A 164 -16.26 -15.51 7.89
N LEU A 165 -17.49 -15.79 7.48
CA LEU A 165 -18.61 -14.83 7.51
C LEU A 165 -18.81 -14.24 8.90
N GLU A 166 -18.78 -15.09 9.94
CA GLU A 166 -18.95 -14.64 11.32
C GLU A 166 -17.82 -13.71 11.76
N LEU A 167 -16.61 -13.81 11.19
CA LEU A 167 -15.46 -12.99 11.55
C LEU A 167 -15.52 -11.56 11.01
N PHE A 168 -16.40 -11.27 10.04
CA PHE A 168 -16.59 -9.92 9.50
C PHE A 168 -17.56 -9.12 10.38
N HIS A 169 -17.08 -8.74 11.57
CA HIS A 169 -17.85 -7.96 12.52
C HIS A 169 -17.70 -6.45 12.25
N GLY A 170 -18.81 -5.72 12.23
CA GLY A 170 -18.79 -4.25 12.30
C GLY A 170 -19.81 -3.55 11.39
N PRO A 171 -20.15 -2.28 11.70
CA PRO A 171 -21.11 -1.49 10.93
C PRO A 171 -20.59 -1.07 9.53
N HIS A 172 -19.34 -1.37 9.20
CA HIS A 172 -18.66 -0.87 8.01
C HIS A 172 -18.90 -1.68 6.74
N LEU A 173 -19.53 -2.85 6.83
CA LEU A 173 -20.02 -3.55 5.65
C LEU A 173 -21.23 -2.79 5.10
N SER A 174 -20.96 -1.97 4.08
CA SER A 174 -21.99 -1.20 3.36
C SER A 174 -22.72 -2.03 2.30
N PHE A 175 -22.43 -3.33 2.20
CA PHE A 175 -23.00 -4.25 1.24
C PHE A 175 -23.01 -5.70 1.77
N PRO A 176 -23.90 -6.57 1.26
CA PRO A 176 -24.02 -7.94 1.73
C PRO A 176 -22.83 -8.81 1.32
N LEU A 177 -22.52 -9.79 2.16
CA LEU A 177 -21.61 -10.91 1.89
C LEU A 177 -22.44 -12.18 1.57
N PRO A 178 -21.92 -13.16 0.83
CA PRO A 178 -20.57 -13.27 0.26
C PRO A 178 -20.34 -12.39 -0.98
N ALA A 179 -19.08 -12.03 -1.23
CA ALA A 179 -18.65 -11.24 -2.38
C ALA A 179 -17.34 -11.80 -2.97
N MET A 180 -16.77 -11.18 -4.01
CA MET A 180 -15.42 -11.56 -4.44
C MET A 180 -14.39 -11.00 -3.47
N ALA A 181 -13.36 -11.78 -3.15
CA ALA A 181 -12.30 -11.36 -2.23
C ALA A 181 -10.90 -11.65 -2.77
N LEU A 182 -10.02 -10.66 -2.70
CA LEU A 182 -8.60 -10.76 -3.05
C LEU A 182 -7.78 -10.72 -1.76
N ILE A 183 -6.93 -11.73 -1.56
CA ILE A 183 -6.08 -11.86 -0.37
C ILE A 183 -4.63 -11.59 -0.77
N THR A 184 -4.04 -10.56 -0.17
CA THR A 184 -2.68 -10.10 -0.47
C THR A 184 -1.90 -9.84 0.81
N GLU A 185 -0.59 -9.71 0.68
CA GLU A 185 0.30 -9.26 1.75
C GLU A 185 -0.16 -7.91 2.30
N ARG A 186 -0.11 -7.80 3.62
CA ARG A 186 -0.42 -6.54 4.29
C ARG A 186 0.81 -5.64 4.26
N ILE A 187 0.67 -4.50 3.58
CA ILE A 187 1.54 -3.35 3.82
C ILE A 187 1.26 -2.87 5.24
N LEU A 188 2.26 -2.92 6.12
CA LEU A 188 2.07 -2.46 7.49
C LEU A 188 2.02 -0.93 7.50
N PRO A 189 1.16 -0.33 8.34
CA PRO A 189 1.10 1.12 8.45
C PRO A 189 2.43 1.68 8.97
N LEU A 190 2.67 2.95 8.70
CA LEU A 190 3.82 3.66 9.24
C LEU A 190 3.87 3.53 10.77
N PRO A 191 5.08 3.48 11.37
CA PRO A 191 5.20 3.34 12.81
C PRO A 191 4.54 4.51 13.54
N LYS A 192 4.01 4.27 14.75
CA LYS A 192 3.29 5.30 15.52
C LYS A 192 4.16 6.53 15.79
N LEU A 193 5.48 6.38 15.94
CA LEU A 193 6.37 7.53 16.07
C LEU A 193 6.27 8.46 14.85
N ALA A 194 6.36 7.91 13.64
CA ALA A 194 6.14 8.69 12.41
C ALA A 194 4.72 9.25 12.36
N ARG A 195 3.70 8.46 12.72
CA ARG A 195 2.30 8.92 12.71
C ARG A 195 2.06 10.08 13.68
N GLN A 196 2.60 10.01 14.89
CA GLN A 196 2.53 11.08 15.88
C GLN A 196 3.26 12.32 15.41
N ALA A 197 4.48 12.16 14.89
CA ALA A 197 5.24 13.27 14.35
C ALA A 197 4.55 13.93 13.13
N LEU A 198 3.90 13.16 12.26
CA LEU A 198 3.07 13.70 11.16
C LEU A 198 1.89 14.52 11.69
N ILE A 199 1.22 14.04 12.74
CA ILE A 199 0.13 14.79 13.40
C ILE A 199 0.68 16.07 14.03
N ASP A 200 1.80 15.99 14.74
CA ASP A 200 2.39 17.13 15.43
C ASP A 200 2.88 18.21 14.46
N ALA A 201 3.42 17.80 13.31
CA ALA A 201 3.89 18.72 12.28
C ALA A 201 2.76 19.36 11.45
N TYR A 202 1.69 18.61 11.13
CA TYR A 202 0.75 19.02 10.08
C TYR A 202 -0.73 19.07 10.49
N CYS A 203 -1.11 18.53 11.64
CA CYS A 203 -2.48 18.62 12.13
C CYS A 203 -2.69 19.91 12.92
N PRO A 204 -3.78 20.67 12.68
CA PRO A 204 -4.12 21.84 13.48
C PRO A 204 -4.17 21.53 14.98
N ALA A 205 -3.54 22.36 15.81
CA ALA A 205 -3.42 22.14 17.26
C ALA A 205 -4.73 21.77 17.98
N PRO A 206 -5.89 22.39 17.68
CA PRO A 206 -7.16 22.02 18.31
C PRO A 206 -7.61 20.58 18.00
N SER A 207 -7.22 20.03 16.86
CA SER A 207 -7.64 18.72 16.37
C SER A 207 -6.66 17.59 16.73
N GLN A 208 -5.43 17.91 17.13
CA GLN A 208 -4.37 16.91 17.36
C GLN A 208 -4.77 15.83 18.36
N LEU A 209 -5.38 16.20 19.50
CA LEU A 209 -5.80 15.22 20.52
C LEU A 209 -6.84 14.24 19.97
N ALA A 210 -7.84 14.75 19.24
CA ALA A 210 -8.87 13.94 18.62
C ALA A 210 -8.30 13.01 17.54
N VAL A 211 -7.42 13.53 16.68
CA VAL A 211 -6.77 12.76 15.62
C VAL A 211 -5.85 11.68 16.20
N LYS A 212 -5.07 11.96 17.25
CA LYS A 212 -4.22 10.97 17.94
C LYS A 212 -5.04 9.84 18.57
N ALA A 213 -6.23 10.15 19.09
CA ALA A 213 -7.13 9.17 19.71
C ALA A 213 -7.94 8.37 18.69
N HIS A 214 -8.07 8.84 17.44
CA HIS A 214 -8.91 8.19 16.45
C HIS A 214 -8.26 6.93 15.86
N ASP A 215 -8.92 5.79 16.03
CA ASP A 215 -8.35 4.46 15.75
C ASP A 215 -7.95 4.22 14.28
N THR A 216 -8.64 4.85 13.33
CA THR A 216 -8.33 4.71 11.89
C THR A 216 -6.99 5.32 11.52
N ASN A 217 -6.47 6.25 12.32
CA ASN A 217 -5.14 6.84 12.10
C ASN A 217 -4.01 5.87 12.41
N ARG A 218 -4.32 4.65 12.88
CA ARG A 218 -3.37 3.52 12.96
C ARG A 218 -3.11 2.85 11.63
N ASP A 219 -3.94 3.09 10.63
CA ASP A 219 -3.83 2.50 9.29
C ASP A 219 -3.11 3.41 8.29
N CYS A 220 -2.21 4.27 8.80
CA CYS A 220 -1.52 5.27 7.99
C CYS A 220 -0.59 4.62 6.95
N LEU A 221 -0.93 4.82 5.67
CA LEU A 221 -0.02 4.74 4.55
C LEU A 221 0.09 6.16 3.97
N ALA A 222 1.31 6.64 3.71
CA ALA A 222 1.52 7.98 3.19
C ALA A 222 1.73 7.95 1.68
N ARG A 223 0.84 8.58 0.90
CA ARG A 223 0.93 8.68 -0.56
C ARG A 223 2.02 9.65 -0.95
N ILE A 224 2.98 9.20 -1.77
CA ILE A 224 4.14 9.99 -2.18
C ILE A 224 3.75 10.84 -3.39
N TYR A 225 3.54 12.14 -3.21
CA TYR A 225 3.22 13.02 -4.34
C TYR A 225 4.43 13.86 -4.75
N LEU A 226 5.20 13.38 -5.73
CA LEU A 226 6.34 14.12 -6.28
C LEU A 226 5.94 15.23 -7.26
N GLY A 227 4.73 15.18 -7.81
CA GLY A 227 4.22 16.13 -8.78
C GLY A 227 3.26 17.18 -8.21
N ARG A 228 3.19 17.31 -6.88
CA ARG A 228 2.29 18.24 -6.18
C ARG A 228 2.96 18.87 -4.96
N ARG A 229 2.72 20.18 -4.83
CA ARG A 229 3.01 20.97 -3.63
C ARG A 229 1.69 21.45 -3.01
N ARG A 230 1.69 21.72 -1.71
CA ARG A 230 0.60 22.50 -1.07
C ARG A 230 0.68 23.96 -1.52
N GLY A 231 -0.45 24.67 -1.55
CA GLY A 231 -0.44 26.12 -1.71
C GLY A 231 0.17 26.79 -0.47
N VAL A 232 0.93 27.88 -0.67
CA VAL A 232 1.67 28.59 0.39
C VAL A 232 0.78 29.02 1.57
N ASN A 233 -0.51 29.24 1.31
CA ASN A 233 -1.51 29.64 2.31
C ASN A 233 -2.70 28.66 2.37
N ASP A 234 -2.56 27.45 1.82
CA ASP A 234 -3.64 26.47 1.90
C ASP A 234 -3.85 26.10 3.37
N PRO A 235 -5.06 26.30 3.92
CA PRO A 235 -5.33 25.84 5.26
C PRO A 235 -5.17 24.31 5.29
N PRO A 236 -4.70 23.74 6.41
CA PRO A 236 -4.76 22.30 6.60
C PRO A 236 -6.20 21.82 6.34
N PRO A 237 -6.37 20.64 5.71
CA PRO A 237 -7.71 20.13 5.44
C PRO A 237 -8.52 20.06 6.74
N ALA A 238 -9.76 20.54 6.70
CA ALA A 238 -10.65 20.61 7.87
C ALA A 238 -10.80 19.24 8.57
N ASN A 239 -10.71 18.15 7.79
CA ASN A 239 -10.80 16.77 8.25
C ASN A 239 -9.43 16.08 8.15
N PHE A 240 -8.46 16.53 8.94
CA PHE A 240 -7.13 15.91 8.98
C PHE A 240 -7.22 14.42 9.35
N THR A 241 -6.64 13.56 8.52
CA THR A 241 -6.57 12.10 8.71
C THR A 241 -5.23 11.58 8.24
N LEU A 242 -4.72 10.56 8.92
CA LEU A 242 -3.54 9.81 8.50
C LEU A 242 -3.87 8.67 7.54
N ARG A 243 -5.14 8.27 7.46
CA ARG A 243 -5.58 7.29 6.45
C ARG A 243 -5.52 7.94 5.08
N ASN A 244 -4.75 7.36 4.17
CA ASN A 244 -4.42 7.92 2.85
C ASN A 244 -3.80 9.33 2.97
N PHE A 245 -2.85 9.51 3.87
CA PHE A 245 -2.18 10.79 4.08
C PHE A 245 -1.41 11.21 2.81
N ASN A 246 -1.74 12.37 2.26
CA ASN A 246 -1.07 12.91 1.08
C ASN A 246 0.22 13.60 1.50
N LEU A 247 1.36 12.98 1.23
CA LEU A 247 2.69 13.52 1.50
C LEU A 247 3.20 14.26 0.26
N CYS A 248 2.93 15.56 0.21
CA CYS A 248 3.31 16.44 -0.91
C CYS A 248 4.83 16.71 -0.94
N LEU A 249 5.33 17.13 -2.11
CA LEU A 249 6.75 17.37 -2.34
C LEU A 249 7.35 18.40 -1.38
N ASP A 250 6.65 19.49 -1.10
CA ASP A 250 7.10 20.52 -0.16
C ASP A 250 7.26 19.97 1.27
N GLN A 251 6.34 19.10 1.73
CA GLN A 251 6.47 18.41 3.02
C GLN A 251 7.69 17.49 3.02
N MET A 252 7.92 16.74 1.95
CA MET A 252 9.09 15.87 1.87
C MET A 252 10.40 16.66 1.91
N ILE A 253 10.43 17.87 1.33
CA ILE A 253 11.58 18.79 1.41
C ILE A 253 11.76 19.33 2.84
N GLU A 254 10.69 19.83 3.47
CA GLU A 254 10.69 20.28 4.88
C GLU A 254 11.21 19.21 5.85
N LEU A 255 10.89 17.94 5.56
CA LEU A 255 11.29 16.79 6.35
C LEU A 255 12.65 16.21 5.95
N SER A 256 13.33 16.80 4.97
CA SER A 256 14.60 16.30 4.42
C SER A 256 14.54 14.83 4.00
N LEU A 257 13.41 14.40 3.45
CA LEU A 257 13.23 13.03 2.94
C LEU A 257 14.00 12.82 1.63
N PRO A 258 14.38 11.57 1.30
CA PRO A 258 15.21 11.26 0.14
C PRO A 258 14.41 11.31 -1.17
N ILE A 259 13.90 12.48 -1.54
CA ILE A 259 13.02 12.71 -2.71
C ILE A 259 13.62 12.22 -4.04
N GLN A 260 14.94 12.34 -4.20
CA GLN A 260 15.64 11.85 -5.40
C GLN A 260 15.63 10.32 -5.47
N HIS A 261 15.76 9.65 -4.32
CA HIS A 261 15.64 8.21 -4.26
C HIS A 261 14.22 7.74 -4.56
N TYR A 262 13.20 8.45 -4.05
CA TYR A 262 11.81 8.15 -4.41
C TYR A 262 11.55 8.31 -5.91
N ALA A 263 12.02 9.41 -6.51
CA ALA A 263 11.90 9.65 -7.95
C ALA A 263 12.56 8.54 -8.77
N LYS A 264 13.78 8.12 -8.38
CA LYS A 264 14.49 7.00 -9.00
C LYS A 264 13.72 5.69 -8.87
N ALA A 265 13.31 5.32 -7.66
CA ALA A 265 12.62 4.06 -7.40
C ALA A 265 11.29 3.98 -8.18
N ILE A 266 10.51 5.06 -8.21
CA ILE A 266 9.24 5.15 -8.94
C ILE A 266 9.47 5.09 -10.46
N GLY A 267 10.50 5.78 -10.98
CA GLY A 267 10.86 5.72 -12.40
C GLY A 267 11.23 4.31 -12.86
N GLN A 268 12.07 3.60 -12.09
CA GLN A 268 12.41 2.20 -12.35
C GLN A 268 11.17 1.29 -12.31
N ALA A 269 10.34 1.43 -11.28
CA ALA A 269 9.13 0.64 -11.12
C ALA A 269 8.17 0.82 -12.29
N MET A 270 7.93 2.07 -12.71
CA MET A 270 7.04 2.38 -13.82
C MET A 270 7.55 1.82 -15.15
N ALA A 271 8.86 1.89 -15.40
CA ALA A 271 9.45 1.28 -16.60
C ALA A 271 9.24 -0.25 -16.63
N ILE A 272 9.40 -0.91 -15.49
CA ILE A 272 9.20 -2.37 -15.40
C ILE A 272 7.72 -2.71 -15.57
N MET A 273 6.81 -1.96 -14.96
CA MET A 273 5.37 -2.16 -15.15
C MET A 273 4.96 -1.95 -16.62
N HIS A 274 5.43 -0.89 -17.27
CA HIS A 274 5.19 -0.65 -18.68
C HIS A 274 5.78 -1.77 -19.55
N TRP A 275 7.08 -2.04 -19.49
CA TRP A 275 7.77 -2.79 -20.55
C TRP A 275 7.99 -4.27 -20.24
N SER A 276 7.93 -4.66 -18.97
CA SER A 276 8.10 -6.06 -18.53
C SER A 276 6.73 -6.69 -18.23
N ALA A 277 5.87 -6.01 -17.46
CA ALA A 277 4.52 -6.49 -17.15
C ALA A 277 3.47 -6.19 -18.23
N ASN A 278 3.79 -5.27 -19.16
CA ASN A 278 2.86 -4.73 -20.16
C ASN A 278 1.58 -4.14 -19.53
N VAL A 279 1.74 -3.43 -18.41
CA VAL A 279 0.65 -2.76 -17.68
C VAL A 279 0.76 -1.26 -17.90
N ASP A 280 -0.36 -0.57 -18.10
CA ASP A 280 -0.41 0.88 -18.36
C ASP A 280 -0.22 1.77 -17.13
N CYS A 281 -0.25 1.18 -15.94
CA CYS A 281 -0.16 1.85 -14.65
C CYS A 281 -1.31 2.83 -14.37
N TYR A 282 -2.48 2.64 -14.97
CA TYR A 282 -3.61 3.51 -14.69
C TYR A 282 -4.14 3.35 -13.25
N ASP A 283 -4.26 4.48 -12.55
CA ASP A 283 -4.72 4.63 -11.16
C ASP A 283 -3.88 3.92 -10.08
N VAL A 284 -2.65 3.50 -10.41
CA VAL A 284 -1.75 2.92 -9.39
C VAL A 284 -1.36 3.96 -8.33
N GLU A 285 -1.24 3.51 -7.09
CA GLU A 285 -0.85 4.34 -5.95
C GLU A 285 0.55 3.99 -5.44
N PHE A 286 1.40 5.01 -5.25
CA PHE A 286 2.70 4.86 -4.59
C PHE A 286 2.64 5.36 -3.15
N VAL A 287 2.97 4.49 -2.20
CA VAL A 287 2.85 4.78 -0.76
C VAL A 287 4.11 4.43 0.03
N LEU A 288 4.38 5.17 1.10
CA LEU A 288 5.27 4.76 2.18
C LEU A 288 4.49 3.89 3.16
N GLY A 289 5.03 2.70 3.39
CA GLY A 289 4.53 1.74 4.36
C GLY A 289 5.68 0.95 4.96
N SER A 290 5.42 0.30 6.10
CA SER A 290 6.41 -0.56 6.73
C SER A 290 6.38 -1.95 6.10
N GLU A 291 7.55 -2.44 5.75
CA GLU A 291 7.78 -3.84 5.42
C GLU A 291 7.81 -4.66 6.71
N GLY A 292 7.13 -5.80 6.73
CA GLY A 292 7.31 -6.81 7.75
C GLY A 292 7.96 -8.01 7.11
N GLU A 293 9.04 -8.55 7.68
CA GLU A 293 9.58 -9.83 7.22
C GLU A 293 8.51 -10.93 7.35
N THR A 294 7.83 -11.21 6.24
CA THR A 294 6.76 -12.21 6.17
C THR A 294 7.38 -13.59 6.10
N THR A 295 7.34 -14.32 7.22
CA THR A 295 7.70 -15.74 7.32
C THR A 295 6.72 -16.66 6.56
N TYR A 296 5.78 -16.12 5.78
CA TYR A 296 4.79 -16.91 5.04
C TYR A 296 5.41 -17.73 3.91
N THR A 297 6.60 -17.33 3.43
CA THR A 297 7.29 -17.97 2.29
C THR A 297 8.45 -18.89 2.68
N GLN A 298 8.72 -19.11 3.97
CA GLN A 298 9.46 -20.31 4.33
C GLN A 298 8.46 -21.46 4.39
N GLU A 299 8.65 -22.46 3.53
CA GLU A 299 7.93 -23.74 3.48
C GLU A 299 7.28 -24.07 4.82
N ILE A 300 6.01 -24.50 4.85
CA ILE A 300 5.24 -24.80 6.08
C ILE A 300 6.10 -25.58 7.11
N CYS A 301 6.98 -26.48 6.65
CA CYS A 301 7.94 -27.21 7.47
C CYS A 301 9.02 -26.33 8.15
N ARG A 302 9.65 -25.38 7.42
CA ARG A 302 10.68 -24.47 7.95
C ARG A 302 10.12 -23.38 8.85
N SER A 303 8.97 -22.80 8.50
CA SER A 303 8.33 -21.71 9.28
C SER A 303 7.62 -22.20 10.54
N SER A 304 7.11 -23.44 10.54
CA SER A 304 6.43 -24.04 11.70
C SER A 304 7.39 -24.78 12.65
N GLY A 305 8.64 -25.01 12.24
CA GLY A 305 9.59 -25.88 12.95
C GLY A 305 9.12 -27.33 13.07
N LEU A 306 8.23 -27.77 12.17
CA LEU A 306 7.58 -29.08 12.20
C LEU A 306 8.38 -30.08 11.35
N SER A 307 8.79 -31.19 11.95
CA SER A 307 9.35 -32.32 11.21
C SER A 307 8.26 -33.15 10.53
N VAL A 308 8.64 -33.98 9.56
CA VAL A 308 7.72 -34.89 8.85
C VAL A 308 7.03 -35.84 9.82
N GLU A 309 7.75 -36.30 10.84
CA GLU A 309 7.26 -37.20 11.88
C GLU A 309 6.26 -36.49 12.82
N GLN A 310 6.49 -35.20 13.12
CA GLN A 310 5.56 -34.40 13.90
C GLN A 310 4.26 -34.15 13.14
N LEU A 311 4.31 -33.91 11.82
CA LEU A 311 3.10 -33.74 11.01
C LEU A 311 2.31 -35.05 10.90
N ALA A 312 3.00 -36.19 10.74
CA ALA A 312 2.37 -37.51 10.66
C ALA A 312 1.66 -37.95 11.94
N SER A 313 2.06 -37.40 13.10
CA SER A 313 1.42 -37.68 14.39
C SER A 313 0.24 -36.75 14.71
N MET A 314 -0.05 -35.76 13.85
CA MET A 314 -1.16 -34.84 14.06
C MET A 314 -2.49 -35.42 13.56
N PRO A 315 -3.62 -35.09 14.22
CA PRO A 315 -4.95 -35.38 13.68
C PRO A 315 -5.15 -34.70 12.30
N PRO A 316 -5.82 -35.35 11.35
CA PRO A 316 -6.25 -34.72 10.11
C PRO A 316 -7.04 -33.42 10.38
N HIS A 317 -6.88 -32.42 9.52
CA HIS A 317 -7.54 -31.10 9.62
C HIS A 317 -7.12 -30.23 10.82
N THR A 318 -5.95 -30.50 11.42
CA THR A 318 -5.36 -29.59 12.41
C THR A 318 -5.16 -28.20 11.80
N ASP A 319 -5.77 -27.18 12.42
CA ASP A 319 -5.66 -25.77 12.01
C ASP A 319 -4.21 -25.27 12.18
N LEU A 320 -3.43 -25.37 11.10
CA LEU A 320 -2.03 -24.93 11.03
C LEU A 320 -1.93 -23.39 11.08
N ASP A 321 -2.99 -22.69 10.68
CA ASP A 321 -3.05 -21.23 10.68
C ASP A 321 -2.96 -20.66 12.10
N LYS A 322 -3.50 -21.37 13.11
CA LYS A 322 -3.30 -21.00 14.53
C LYS A 322 -1.85 -21.16 15.02
N ARG A 323 -1.03 -21.97 14.32
CA ARG A 323 0.38 -22.22 14.66
C ARG A 323 1.37 -21.37 13.87
N MET A 324 0.97 -20.76 12.76
CA MET A 324 1.80 -19.81 12.00
C MET A 324 2.05 -18.52 12.81
N ARG A 325 3.07 -18.56 13.67
CA ARG A 325 3.56 -17.41 14.44
C ARG A 325 4.34 -16.51 13.48
N THR A 326 3.86 -15.30 13.23
CA THR A 326 4.57 -14.32 12.42
C THR A 326 5.65 -13.64 13.28
N ASN A 327 6.91 -13.92 12.96
CA ASN A 327 8.07 -13.24 13.53
C ASN A 327 8.54 -12.18 12.53
N PHE A 328 8.15 -10.92 12.75
CA PHE A 328 8.56 -9.81 11.90
C PHE A 328 9.96 -9.31 12.27
N ARG A 329 10.99 -10.11 11.97
CA ARG A 329 12.35 -9.87 12.48
C ARG A 329 13.06 -8.67 11.86
N ARG A 330 12.57 -8.10 10.76
CA ARG A 330 13.10 -6.86 10.17
C ARG A 330 11.97 -6.01 9.62
N ARG A 331 11.96 -4.73 10.01
CA ARG A 331 11.02 -3.74 9.48
C ARG A 331 11.76 -2.49 9.05
N THR A 332 11.42 -2.05 7.85
CA THR A 332 11.95 -0.83 7.23
C THR A 332 10.81 -0.12 6.53
N THR A 333 10.83 1.20 6.53
CA THR A 333 9.95 1.97 5.64
C THR A 333 10.39 1.68 4.19
N ARG A 334 9.42 1.39 3.33
CA ARG A 334 9.60 1.09 1.91
C ARG A 334 8.58 1.87 1.08
N VAL A 335 8.93 2.10 -0.18
CA VAL A 335 7.97 2.52 -1.20
C VAL A 335 7.24 1.28 -1.70
N TRP A 336 5.91 1.33 -1.71
CA TRP A 336 5.04 0.29 -2.23
C TRP A 336 4.22 0.82 -3.39
N VAL A 337 3.89 -0.05 -4.33
CA VAL A 337 2.88 0.19 -5.36
C VAL A 337 1.66 -0.70 -5.12
N LEU A 338 0.47 -0.14 -5.23
CA LEU A 338 -0.82 -0.82 -5.01
C LEU A 338 -1.95 -0.19 -5.84
N ASP A 339 -3.15 -0.74 -5.71
CA ASP A 339 -4.39 -0.38 -6.44
C ASP A 339 -4.31 -0.59 -7.96
N PHE A 340 -4.40 -1.86 -8.39
CA PHE A 340 -4.31 -2.20 -9.82
C PHE A 340 -5.68 -2.37 -10.48
N ASN A 341 -6.79 -2.02 -9.80
CA ASN A 341 -8.13 -2.36 -10.28
C ASN A 341 -8.59 -1.61 -11.55
N LEU A 342 -7.92 -0.52 -11.93
CA LEU A 342 -8.18 0.16 -13.20
C LEU A 342 -7.05 -0.01 -14.23
N CYS A 343 -5.98 -0.74 -13.88
CA CYS A 343 -4.89 -1.03 -14.80
C CYS A 343 -5.38 -1.89 -15.96
N SER A 344 -4.90 -1.59 -17.16
CA SER A 344 -5.07 -2.43 -18.33
C SER A 344 -3.75 -3.01 -18.80
N LYS A 345 -3.81 -4.22 -19.36
CA LYS A 345 -2.66 -4.83 -20.04
C LYS A 345 -2.67 -4.46 -21.50
N TRP A 346 -1.50 -4.11 -22.04
CA TRP A 346 -1.29 -3.94 -23.47
C TRP A 346 -0.54 -5.13 -24.05
N GLU A 347 -0.62 -5.30 -25.36
CA GLU A 347 0.05 -6.40 -26.08
C GLU A 347 1.19 -5.87 -26.92
N GLU A 348 2.30 -6.61 -27.02
CA GLU A 348 3.48 -6.17 -27.78
C GLU A 348 3.18 -5.80 -29.23
N ARG A 349 2.26 -6.52 -29.88
CA ARG A 349 1.80 -6.19 -31.25
C ARG A 349 1.32 -4.74 -31.36
N MET A 350 0.71 -4.18 -30.32
CA MET A 350 0.26 -2.78 -30.31
C MET A 350 1.44 -1.82 -30.40
N GLY A 351 2.53 -2.10 -29.68
CA GLY A 351 3.76 -1.32 -29.77
C GLY A 351 4.45 -1.40 -31.13
N LEU A 352 4.15 -2.42 -31.93
CA LEU A 352 4.72 -2.61 -33.27
C LEU A 352 3.84 -2.04 -34.39
N GLU A 353 2.52 -2.23 -34.28
CA GLU A 353 1.54 -1.85 -35.30
C GLU A 353 1.02 -0.42 -35.12
N ARG A 354 0.83 -0.01 -33.86
CA ARG A 354 0.21 1.28 -33.50
C ARG A 354 0.97 1.93 -32.32
N PRO A 355 2.28 2.20 -32.49
CA PRO A 355 3.11 2.73 -31.41
C PRO A 355 2.60 4.07 -30.87
N ASP A 356 2.08 4.95 -31.72
CA ASP A 356 1.52 6.24 -31.29
C ASP A 356 0.29 6.09 -30.39
N ASP A 357 -0.62 5.16 -30.71
CA ASP A 357 -1.80 4.88 -29.87
C ASP A 357 -1.39 4.34 -28.49
N LEU A 358 -0.41 3.42 -28.46
CA LEU A 358 0.12 2.88 -27.21
C LEU A 358 0.75 3.99 -26.37
N ILE A 359 1.59 4.84 -26.97
CA ILE A 359 2.22 5.96 -26.25
C ILE A 359 1.17 6.94 -25.75
N ALA A 360 0.17 7.30 -26.55
CA ALA A 360 -0.92 8.17 -26.13
C ALA A 360 -1.69 7.58 -24.93
N HIS A 361 -1.95 6.27 -24.92
CA HIS A 361 -2.57 5.56 -23.81
C HIS A 361 -1.73 5.63 -22.53
N LEU A 362 -0.43 5.31 -22.61
CA LEU A 362 0.47 5.36 -21.45
C LEU A 362 0.63 6.79 -20.91
N VAL A 363 0.70 7.79 -21.79
CA VAL A 363 0.76 9.21 -21.40
C VAL A 363 -0.56 9.65 -20.76
N ALA A 364 -1.70 9.19 -21.26
CA ALA A 364 -2.99 9.44 -20.61
C ALA A 364 -2.99 8.93 -19.18
N ALA A 365 -2.57 7.67 -18.97
CA ALA A 365 -2.47 7.10 -17.63
C ALA A 365 -1.52 7.87 -16.72
N PHE A 366 -0.34 8.27 -17.21
CA PHE A 366 0.62 9.07 -16.44
C PHE A 366 0.02 10.36 -15.87
N PHE A 367 -0.77 11.10 -16.66
CA PHE A 367 -1.33 12.40 -16.25
C PHE A 367 -2.67 12.32 -15.52
N GLU A 368 -3.45 11.26 -15.75
CA GLU A 368 -4.74 11.06 -15.08
C GLU A 368 -4.59 10.47 -13.69
N ASN A 369 -3.49 9.77 -13.41
CA ASN A 369 -3.15 9.39 -12.06
C ASN A 369 -3.02 10.62 -11.15
N ASP A 370 -3.24 10.40 -9.86
CA ASP A 370 -2.80 11.33 -8.83
C ASP A 370 -1.29 11.65 -9.00
N PRO A 371 -0.80 12.79 -8.48
CA PRO A 371 0.51 13.35 -8.84
C PRO A 371 1.70 12.64 -8.16
N TYR A 372 1.78 11.32 -8.30
CA TYR A 372 2.87 10.46 -7.82
C TYR A 372 4.18 10.73 -8.55
N TYR A 373 4.09 11.11 -9.83
CA TYR A 373 5.24 11.33 -10.70
C TYR A 373 5.69 12.80 -10.65
N PRO A 374 7.00 13.10 -10.72
CA PRO A 374 7.48 14.47 -10.90
C PRO A 374 6.87 15.08 -12.16
N ARG A 375 6.54 16.38 -12.09
CA ARG A 375 6.05 17.09 -13.28
C ARG A 375 7.20 17.31 -14.26
N PRO A 376 7.02 17.01 -15.57
CA PRO A 376 7.99 17.40 -16.58
C PRO A 376 8.13 18.93 -16.69
N SER A 377 9.14 19.37 -17.44
CA SER A 377 9.31 20.78 -17.86
C SER A 377 9.28 21.81 -16.72
N GLN A 378 9.74 21.43 -15.52
CA GLN A 378 9.92 22.37 -14.41
C GLN A 378 11.33 22.98 -14.51
N ASP A 379 11.41 24.30 -14.39
CA ASP A 379 12.69 25.02 -14.52
C ASP A 379 13.39 25.26 -13.16
N LEU A 380 12.67 25.09 -12.06
CA LEU A 380 13.16 25.34 -10.72
C LEU A 380 13.61 24.05 -10.02
N GLU A 381 14.67 24.16 -9.24
CA GLU A 381 15.07 23.10 -8.31
C GLU A 381 14.12 23.06 -7.09
N PRO A 382 13.87 21.86 -6.52
CA PRO A 382 14.37 20.54 -6.92
C PRO A 382 13.52 19.84 -8.01
N ASP A 383 12.43 20.44 -8.48
CA ASP A 383 11.48 19.81 -9.40
C ASP A 383 12.15 19.39 -10.72
N LYS A 384 13.03 20.23 -11.25
CA LYS A 384 13.86 19.95 -12.43
C LYS A 384 14.72 18.69 -12.25
N SER A 385 15.49 18.61 -11.16
CA SER A 385 16.33 17.45 -10.89
C SER A 385 15.53 16.19 -10.60
N LEU A 386 14.35 16.30 -9.96
CA LEU A 386 13.46 15.16 -9.75
C LEU A 386 12.97 14.55 -11.05
N TRP A 387 12.54 15.37 -12.01
CA TRP A 387 12.15 14.88 -13.33
C TRP A 387 13.33 14.21 -14.03
N PHE A 388 14.53 14.82 -13.99
CA PHE A 388 15.73 14.23 -14.56
C PHE A 388 16.05 12.85 -13.94
N THR A 389 16.03 12.74 -12.61
CA THR A 389 16.29 11.48 -11.92
C THR A 389 15.23 10.41 -12.23
N PHE A 390 13.95 10.78 -12.22
CA PHE A 390 12.86 9.89 -12.61
C PHE A 390 13.05 9.38 -14.05
N SER A 391 13.18 10.29 -15.02
CA SER A 391 13.27 9.97 -16.44
C SER A 391 14.52 9.17 -16.80
N SER A 392 15.69 9.51 -16.24
CA SER A 392 16.92 8.73 -16.40
C SER A 392 16.72 7.30 -15.90
N SER A 393 16.19 7.14 -14.68
CA SER A 393 16.00 5.82 -14.09
C SER A 393 14.95 4.97 -14.82
N TYR A 394 13.92 5.62 -15.35
CA TYR A 394 12.91 5.00 -16.22
C TYR A 394 13.54 4.49 -17.52
N SER A 395 14.33 5.33 -18.20
CA SER A 395 15.01 4.96 -19.44
C SER A 395 16.01 3.81 -19.23
N ASP A 396 16.81 3.87 -18.18
CA ASP A 396 17.80 2.84 -17.86
C ASP A 396 17.12 1.48 -17.58
N ALA A 397 16.05 1.49 -16.78
CA ALA A 397 15.28 0.28 -16.49
C ALA A 397 14.57 -0.25 -17.74
N ALA A 398 13.96 0.62 -18.55
CA ALA A 398 13.29 0.22 -19.79
C ALA A 398 14.27 -0.39 -20.81
N ALA A 399 15.47 0.19 -20.95
CA ALA A 399 16.52 -0.34 -21.80
C ALA A 399 16.95 -1.74 -21.34
N SER A 400 17.13 -1.95 -20.03
CA SER A 400 17.45 -3.27 -19.47
C SER A 400 16.35 -4.31 -19.74
N VAL A 401 15.09 -3.93 -19.55
CA VAL A 401 13.92 -4.81 -19.77
C VAL A 401 13.78 -5.20 -21.23
N LEU A 402 13.98 -4.25 -22.15
CA LEU A 402 13.77 -4.45 -23.59
C LEU A 402 14.98 -5.07 -24.31
N ALA A 403 16.15 -5.11 -23.67
CA ALA A 403 17.35 -5.76 -24.20
C ALA A 403 17.36 -7.30 -24.00
N VAL A 404 16.38 -7.86 -23.30
CA VAL A 404 16.28 -9.31 -23.05
C VAL A 404 16.03 -10.08 -24.36
N PRO A 405 16.69 -11.23 -24.59
CA PRO A 405 16.47 -12.05 -25.78
C PRO A 405 14.99 -12.38 -26.00
N GLY A 406 14.51 -12.18 -27.23
CA GLY A 406 13.12 -12.44 -27.62
C GLY A 406 12.22 -11.21 -27.69
N LYS A 407 12.65 -10.05 -27.16
CA LYS A 407 11.95 -8.77 -27.37
C LYS A 407 12.26 -8.21 -28.76
N ASP A 408 11.25 -7.64 -29.41
CA ASP A 408 11.43 -6.98 -30.72
C ASP A 408 12.23 -5.67 -30.54
N PRO A 409 13.36 -5.49 -31.25
CA PRO A 409 14.20 -4.30 -31.12
C PRO A 409 13.48 -2.98 -31.39
N ARG A 410 12.37 -2.97 -32.15
CA ARG A 410 11.60 -1.76 -32.43
C ARG A 410 10.95 -1.17 -31.18
N LEU A 411 10.69 -2.00 -30.16
CA LEU A 411 10.14 -1.54 -28.89
C LEU A 411 11.12 -0.64 -28.11
N ALA A 412 12.44 -0.75 -28.37
CA ALA A 412 13.48 -0.02 -27.63
C ALA A 412 13.39 1.51 -27.76
N LEU A 413 12.71 2.03 -28.78
CA LEU A 413 12.52 3.48 -28.99
C LEU A 413 11.29 4.04 -28.25
N LEU A 414 10.36 3.18 -27.85
CA LEU A 414 9.10 3.59 -27.23
C LEU A 414 9.26 4.24 -25.84
N PRO A 415 10.17 3.80 -24.96
CA PRO A 415 10.39 4.46 -23.67
C PRO A 415 10.78 5.94 -23.80
N GLN A 416 11.68 6.27 -24.73
CA GLN A 416 12.07 7.65 -24.98
C GLN A 416 10.90 8.46 -25.57
N LYS A 417 10.19 7.88 -26.54
CA LYS A 417 8.99 8.51 -27.12
C LYS A 417 7.93 8.82 -26.06
N PHE A 418 7.72 7.92 -25.10
CA PHE A 418 6.83 8.17 -23.96
C PHE A 418 7.25 9.40 -23.14
N LEU A 419 8.53 9.50 -22.78
CA LEU A 419 9.05 10.64 -22.02
C LEU A 419 8.93 11.95 -22.80
N ASP A 420 9.25 11.93 -24.09
CA ASP A 420 9.18 13.12 -24.97
C ASP A 420 7.75 13.64 -25.08
N VAL A 421 6.77 12.74 -25.25
CA VAL A 421 5.34 13.13 -25.31
C VAL A 421 4.84 13.62 -23.95
N CYS A 422 5.32 13.07 -22.83
CA CYS A 422 5.03 13.61 -21.51
C CYS A 422 5.53 15.05 -21.34
N VAL A 423 6.77 15.34 -21.77
CA VAL A 423 7.35 16.68 -21.76
C VAL A 423 6.53 17.63 -22.63
N LEU A 424 6.19 17.22 -23.85
CA LEU A 424 5.40 18.02 -24.78
C LEU A 424 4.03 18.38 -24.20
N ARG A 425 3.27 17.38 -23.72
CA ARG A 425 1.93 17.59 -23.14
C ARG A 425 1.98 18.53 -21.94
N GLN A 426 2.99 18.43 -21.09
CA GLN A 426 3.13 19.31 -19.94
C GLN A 426 3.43 20.75 -20.36
N SER A 427 4.30 20.95 -21.34
CA SER A 427 4.65 22.29 -21.86
C SER A 427 3.45 22.99 -22.49
N GLU A 428 2.58 22.26 -23.21
CA GLU A 428 1.34 22.79 -23.79
C GLU A 428 0.30 23.23 -22.74
N HIS A 429 0.32 22.66 -21.53
CA HIS A 429 -0.58 23.04 -20.44
C HIS A 429 -0.02 24.19 -19.58
N SER A 430 1.30 24.41 -19.61
CA SER A 430 1.99 25.46 -18.85
C SER A 430 2.12 26.78 -19.61
N ALA A 431 1.93 26.76 -20.94
CA ALA A 431 1.86 27.94 -21.81
C ALA A 431 0.43 28.51 -21.83
#